data_AF-A0A1S2HS83-F1
#
_entry.id   AF-A0A1S2HS83-F1
#
_cell.length_a   1.000
_cell.length_b   1.000
_cell.length_c   1.000
_cell.angle_alpha   90.00
_cell.angle_beta   90.00
_cell.angle_gamma   90.00
#
_symmetry.space_group_name_H-M   'P 1'
#
loop_
_entity.id
_entity.type
_entity.pdbx_description
1 polymer ?
#
loop_
_entity_poly.entity_id
_entity_poly.type
_entity_poly.pdbx_seq_one_letter_code
_entity_poly.pdbx_strand_id
1 'polypeptide(L)'
;MTQPPDGTPPRRVRPTSDSSATDTLPFWRRPVEIIRDDSRVFLVLNVATYGLFVLGFAAGLLFPGLSQARATTLEDDGTAALVGSVFDRPPLFALLILAVNVFRLSLLTIVVPSLIVPFAGLAFFGYWLVQTGVTLVPGSPEGRVALIPHALTIVIELQAYILVALGVFLIGRYWIRPDAARVTQRRQGYLTGLRATGSLALPALALLVVGAVWEAYSLRYFVHPLSQWLL
;
A
#
# COMPACT_ATOMS: atom_id res chain seq x y z
N MET A 1 -26.54 4.98 -79.02
CA MET A 1 -26.78 4.20 -77.79
C MET A 1 -25.55 4.34 -76.91
N THR A 2 -25.65 5.19 -75.89
CA THR A 2 -24.56 5.59 -74.99
C THR A 2 -24.64 4.79 -73.69
N GLN A 3 -23.54 4.14 -73.31
CA GLN A 3 -23.37 3.51 -71.99
C GLN A 3 -23.28 4.60 -70.91
N PRO A 4 -23.90 4.42 -69.73
CA PRO A 4 -23.60 5.26 -68.57
C PRO A 4 -22.35 4.76 -67.84
N PRO A 5 -21.53 5.66 -67.25
CA PRO A 5 -20.41 5.25 -66.40
C PRO A 5 -20.90 4.86 -64.99
N ASP A 6 -20.48 3.67 -64.53
CA ASP A 6 -20.70 3.20 -63.16
C ASP A 6 -19.95 4.08 -62.16
N GLY A 7 -20.71 4.88 -61.41
CA GLY A 7 -20.23 5.72 -60.33
C GLY A 7 -20.13 4.94 -59.01
N THR A 8 -19.06 4.18 -58.82
CA THR A 8 -18.67 3.74 -57.47
C THR A 8 -17.99 4.89 -56.71
N PRO A 9 -18.54 5.37 -55.57
CA PRO A 9 -17.89 6.40 -54.78
C PRO A 9 -16.63 5.86 -54.11
N PRO A 10 -15.55 6.67 -53.96
CA PRO A 10 -14.33 6.24 -53.28
C PRO A 10 -14.61 5.90 -51.82
N ARG A 11 -14.18 4.70 -51.43
CA ARG A 11 -14.22 4.18 -50.06
C ARG A 11 -13.42 5.14 -49.17
N ARG A 12 -14.10 5.88 -48.28
CA ARG A 12 -13.42 6.70 -47.25
C ARG A 12 -12.57 5.77 -46.39
N VAL A 13 -11.25 5.81 -46.58
CA VAL A 13 -10.28 5.31 -45.61
C VAL A 13 -10.46 6.18 -44.38
N ARG A 14 -11.06 5.61 -43.33
CA ARG A 14 -11.17 6.27 -42.03
C ARG A 14 -9.73 6.43 -41.50
N PRO A 15 -9.26 7.66 -41.21
CA PRO A 15 -7.95 7.84 -40.62
C PRO A 15 -7.90 7.04 -39.32
N THR A 16 -6.90 6.17 -39.21
CA THR A 16 -6.54 5.48 -37.98
C THR A 16 -6.31 6.55 -36.93
N SER A 17 -7.23 6.65 -35.97
CA SER A 17 -7.06 7.54 -34.83
C SER A 17 -5.73 7.21 -34.17
N ASP A 18 -4.85 8.20 -34.17
CA ASP A 18 -3.52 8.18 -33.61
C ASP A 18 -3.48 7.49 -32.25
N SER A 19 -2.80 6.35 -32.23
CA SER A 19 -2.46 5.60 -31.02
C SER A 19 -1.31 6.25 -30.22
N SER A 20 -1.02 7.53 -30.47
CA SER A 20 0.14 8.26 -29.91
C SER A 20 -0.21 9.21 -28.76
N ALA A 21 -1.49 9.46 -28.49
CA ALA A 21 -1.90 10.47 -27.50
C ALA A 21 -1.72 10.03 -26.03
N THR A 22 -1.49 8.74 -25.75
CA THR A 22 -1.30 8.21 -24.38
C THR A 22 0.16 8.08 -23.95
N ASP A 23 1.15 8.35 -24.81
CA ASP A 23 2.57 8.08 -24.53
C ASP A 23 3.33 9.23 -23.86
N THR A 24 2.69 10.38 -23.60
CA THR A 24 3.38 11.61 -23.15
C THR A 24 3.00 12.09 -21.74
N LEU A 25 2.39 11.24 -20.92
CA LEU A 25 2.09 11.63 -19.53
C LEU A 25 3.38 11.54 -18.69
N PRO A 26 3.79 12.63 -18.00
CA PRO A 26 4.97 12.64 -17.15
C PRO A 26 4.92 11.51 -16.12
N PHE A 27 6.06 10.86 -15.85
CA PHE A 27 6.11 9.68 -14.99
C PHE A 27 5.47 9.90 -13.60
N TRP A 28 5.55 11.12 -13.06
CA TRP A 28 5.01 11.51 -11.77
C TRP A 28 3.47 11.64 -11.75
N ARG A 29 2.82 11.80 -12.90
CA ARG A 29 1.35 11.86 -13.01
C ARG A 29 0.71 10.47 -13.10
N ARG A 30 1.47 9.47 -13.55
CA ARG A 30 0.97 8.11 -13.75
C ARG A 30 0.30 7.49 -12.51
N PRO A 31 0.85 7.62 -11.28
CA PRO A 31 0.18 7.09 -10.10
C PRO A 31 -1.19 7.74 -9.86
N VAL A 32 -1.29 9.06 -10.10
CA VAL A 32 -2.54 9.81 -9.93
C VAL A 32 -3.59 9.37 -10.93
N GLU A 33 -3.19 9.12 -12.18
CA GLU A 33 -4.08 8.60 -13.23
C GLU A 33 -4.58 7.20 -12.89
N ILE A 34 -3.69 6.30 -12.47
CA ILE A 34 -4.07 4.95 -12.02
C ILE A 34 -5.10 5.03 -10.89
N ILE A 35 -4.88 5.88 -9.88
CA ILE A 35 -5.82 6.06 -8.78
C ILE A 35 -7.16 6.62 -9.25
N ARG A 36 -7.16 7.54 -10.23
CA ARG A 36 -8.39 8.13 -10.78
C ARG A 36 -9.20 7.10 -11.56
N ASP A 37 -8.53 6.34 -12.43
CA ASP A 37 -9.15 5.30 -13.26
C ASP A 37 -9.73 4.17 -12.40
N ASP A 38 -9.12 3.89 -11.25
CA ASP A 38 -9.54 2.87 -10.30
C ASP A 38 -10.09 3.43 -8.98
N SER A 39 -10.64 4.65 -8.99
CA SER A 39 -11.06 5.41 -7.80
C SER A 39 -12.02 4.66 -6.87
N ARG A 40 -12.95 3.88 -7.42
CA ARG A 40 -13.87 3.05 -6.61
C ARG A 40 -13.13 1.96 -5.84
N VAL A 41 -12.17 1.30 -6.49
CA VAL A 41 -11.35 0.27 -5.87
C VAL A 41 -10.45 0.90 -4.82
N PHE A 42 -9.82 2.03 -5.16
CA PHE A 42 -9.00 2.78 -4.21
C PHE A 42 -9.80 3.18 -2.97
N LEU A 43 -11.03 3.68 -3.13
CA LEU A 43 -11.91 4.02 -2.00
C LEU A 43 -12.24 2.78 -1.15
N VAL A 44 -12.59 1.65 -1.76
CA VAL A 44 -12.85 0.40 -1.04
C VAL A 44 -11.62 -0.06 -0.26
N LEU A 45 -10.42 0.02 -0.87
CA LEU A 45 -9.17 -0.32 -0.19
C LEU A 45 -8.90 0.61 0.99
N ASN A 46 -9.19 1.91 0.87
CA ASN A 46 -9.08 2.83 2.00
C ASN A 46 -10.01 2.41 3.14
N VAL A 47 -11.32 2.27 2.86
CA VAL A 47 -12.32 1.91 3.87
C VAL A 47 -11.99 0.56 4.51
N ALA A 48 -11.61 -0.45 3.73
CA ALA A 48 -11.24 -1.76 4.25
C ALA A 48 -9.95 -1.70 5.09
N THR A 49 -8.92 -0.97 4.64
CA THR A 49 -7.64 -0.89 5.34
C THR A 49 -7.80 -0.24 6.71
N TYR A 50 -8.37 0.95 6.76
CA TYR A 50 -8.60 1.65 8.03
C TYR A 50 -9.65 0.93 8.89
N GLY A 51 -10.69 0.36 8.28
CA GLY A 51 -11.72 -0.40 8.98
C GLY A 51 -11.17 -1.64 9.68
N LEU A 52 -10.38 -2.46 8.98
CA LEU A 52 -9.76 -3.66 9.56
C LEU A 52 -8.76 -3.31 10.66
N PHE A 53 -7.97 -2.25 10.46
CA PHE A 53 -7.06 -1.74 11.49
C PHE A 53 -7.83 -1.35 12.77
N VAL A 54 -8.87 -0.51 12.64
CA VAL A 54 -9.70 -0.05 13.77
C VAL A 54 -10.40 -1.23 14.46
N LEU A 55 -10.89 -2.20 13.70
CA LEU A 55 -11.48 -3.42 14.26
C LEU A 55 -10.47 -4.22 15.08
N GLY A 56 -9.23 -4.37 14.59
CA GLY A 56 -8.15 -5.00 15.32
C GLY A 56 -7.81 -4.25 16.62
N PHE A 57 -7.69 -2.93 16.54
CA PHE A 57 -7.41 -2.08 17.69
C PHE A 57 -8.53 -2.16 18.75
N ALA A 58 -9.80 -2.08 18.33
CA ALA A 58 -10.95 -2.24 19.20
C ALA A 58 -10.99 -3.65 19.83
N ALA A 59 -10.67 -4.69 19.07
CA ALA A 59 -10.56 -6.05 19.61
C ALA A 59 -9.46 -6.15 20.67
N GLY A 60 -8.29 -5.54 20.46
CA GLY A 60 -7.23 -5.53 21.46
C GLY A 60 -7.61 -4.76 22.74
N LEU A 61 -8.42 -3.70 22.63
CA LEU A 61 -8.98 -2.99 23.79
C LEU A 61 -9.99 -3.84 24.56
N LEU A 62 -10.89 -4.53 23.85
CA LEU A 62 -11.95 -5.36 24.44
C LEU A 62 -11.41 -6.68 25.00
N PHE A 63 -10.31 -7.18 24.44
CA PHE A 63 -9.68 -8.44 24.83
C PHE A 63 -8.18 -8.24 25.08
N PRO A 64 -7.80 -7.68 26.25
CA PRO A 64 -6.40 -7.36 26.56
C PRO A 64 -5.43 -8.55 26.46
N GLY A 65 -5.92 -9.77 26.68
CA GLY A 65 -5.14 -11.00 26.49
C GLY A 65 -4.61 -11.18 25.05
N LEU A 66 -5.30 -10.63 24.04
CA LEU A 66 -4.80 -10.62 22.67
C LEU A 66 -3.58 -9.72 22.52
N SER A 67 -3.64 -8.49 23.05
CA SER A 67 -2.51 -7.56 23.02
C SER A 67 -1.31 -8.11 23.79
N GLN A 68 -1.54 -8.69 24.96
CA GLN A 68 -0.49 -9.35 25.77
C GLN A 68 0.17 -10.52 25.02
N ALA A 69 -0.61 -11.40 24.41
CA ALA A 69 -0.07 -12.52 23.64
C ALA A 69 0.79 -12.04 22.45
N ARG A 70 0.43 -10.91 21.83
CA ARG A 70 1.25 -10.30 20.78
C ARG A 70 2.54 -9.70 21.33
N ALA A 71 2.50 -9.04 22.49
CA ALA A 71 3.70 -8.54 23.15
C ALA A 71 4.69 -9.67 23.45
N THR A 72 4.22 -10.78 24.02
CA THR A 72 5.06 -11.97 24.28
C THR A 72 5.65 -12.54 22.99
N THR A 73 4.86 -12.62 21.91
CA THR A 73 5.37 -13.10 20.60
C THR A 73 6.53 -12.24 20.07
N LEU A 74 6.45 -10.92 20.24
CA LEU A 74 7.50 -9.97 19.80
C LEU A 74 8.78 -10.04 20.65
N GLU A 75 8.65 -10.46 21.91
CA GLU A 75 9.79 -10.74 22.77
C GLU A 75 10.46 -12.07 22.36
N ASP A 76 9.65 -13.12 22.21
CA ASP A 76 10.11 -14.48 21.87
C ASP A 76 10.77 -14.56 20.48
N ASP A 77 10.29 -13.79 19.50
CA ASP A 77 10.86 -13.76 18.14
C ASP A 77 12.06 -12.80 17.99
N GLY A 78 12.46 -12.12 19.07
CA GLY A 78 13.62 -11.23 19.12
C GLY A 78 13.41 -9.86 18.47
N THR A 79 12.20 -9.56 17.97
CA THR A 79 11.90 -8.26 17.36
C THR A 79 12.08 -7.11 18.36
N ALA A 80 11.63 -7.30 19.61
CA ALA A 80 11.76 -6.29 20.66
C ALA A 80 13.23 -5.95 20.95
N ALA A 81 14.10 -6.97 21.02
CA ALA A 81 15.53 -6.79 21.26
C ALA A 81 16.23 -6.07 20.10
N LEU A 82 15.88 -6.41 18.85
CA LEU A 82 16.43 -5.74 17.67
C LEU A 82 16.06 -4.25 17.65
N VAL A 83 14.79 -3.92 17.88
CA VAL A 83 14.31 -2.53 17.96
C VAL A 83 15.01 -1.77 19.08
N GLY A 84 15.11 -2.36 20.27
CA GLY A 84 15.82 -1.75 21.40
C GLY A 84 17.27 -1.43 21.10
N SER A 85 17.97 -2.29 20.34
CA SER A 85 19.39 -2.10 20.00
C SER A 85 19.69 -0.89 19.10
N VAL A 86 18.70 -0.42 18.34
CA VAL A 86 18.84 0.71 17.40
C VAL A 86 18.09 1.96 17.84
N PHE A 87 17.24 1.86 18.87
CA PHE A 87 16.35 2.94 19.31
C PHE A 87 17.10 4.26 19.61
N ASP A 88 18.27 4.17 20.25
CA ASP A 88 19.10 5.34 20.58
C ASP A 88 19.79 5.99 19.37
N ARG A 89 19.66 5.40 18.18
CA ARG A 89 20.27 5.88 16.93
C ARG A 89 19.18 6.10 15.87
N PRO A 90 18.49 7.26 15.89
CA PRO A 90 17.31 7.51 15.04
C PRO A 90 17.50 7.21 13.54
N PRO A 91 18.65 7.52 12.89
CA PRO A 91 18.85 7.15 11.49
C PRO A 91 18.85 5.63 11.24
N LEU A 92 19.46 4.85 12.13
CA LEU A 92 19.48 3.38 12.01
C LEU A 92 18.11 2.80 12.34
N PHE A 93 17.40 3.36 13.32
CA PHE A 93 16.05 2.95 13.63
C PHE A 93 15.08 3.23 12.47
N ALA A 94 15.16 4.41 11.85
CA ALA A 94 14.40 4.73 10.64
C ALA A 94 14.71 3.76 9.48
N LEU A 95 15.99 3.41 9.29
CA LEU A 95 16.38 2.44 8.27
C LEU A 95 15.80 1.05 8.54
N LEU A 96 15.78 0.62 9.81
CA LEU A 96 15.17 -0.65 10.21
C LEU A 96 13.66 -0.64 9.95
N ILE A 97 12.94 0.41 10.37
CA ILE A 97 11.50 0.58 10.11
C ILE A 97 11.23 0.51 8.61
N LEU A 98 11.97 1.29 7.81
CA LEU A 98 11.86 1.31 6.36
C LEU A 98 12.10 -0.09 5.76
N ALA A 99 13.15 -0.80 6.19
CA ALA A 99 13.46 -2.13 5.70
C ALA A 99 12.34 -3.13 6.02
N VAL A 100 11.80 -3.11 7.24
CA VAL A 100 10.69 -3.98 7.62
C VAL A 100 9.45 -3.68 6.78
N ASN A 101 9.10 -2.40 6.60
CA ASN A 101 7.90 -2.01 5.85
C ASN A 101 8.01 -2.27 4.35
N VAL A 102 9.20 -2.10 3.76
CA VAL A 102 9.43 -2.39 2.35
C VAL A 102 9.52 -3.89 2.10
N PHE A 103 10.36 -4.62 2.84
CA PHE A 103 10.61 -6.03 2.55
C PHE A 103 9.58 -6.95 3.17
N ARG A 104 9.35 -6.87 4.48
CA ARG A 104 8.47 -7.82 5.17
C ARG A 104 7.02 -7.57 4.81
N LEU A 105 6.57 -6.34 4.91
CA LEU A 105 5.17 -6.01 4.69
C LEU A 105 4.87 -5.84 3.20
N SER A 106 5.42 -4.82 2.54
CA SER A 106 5.07 -4.53 1.15
C SER A 106 5.44 -5.66 0.20
N LEU A 107 6.70 -6.12 0.22
CA LEU A 107 7.15 -7.15 -0.72
C LEU A 107 6.66 -8.56 -0.34
N LEU A 108 7.03 -9.07 0.83
CA LEU A 108 6.80 -10.48 1.20
C LEU A 108 5.34 -10.77 1.60
N THR A 109 4.63 -9.80 2.17
CA THR A 109 3.24 -10.01 2.59
C THR A 109 2.23 -9.62 1.49
N ILE A 110 2.44 -8.50 0.80
CA ILE A 110 1.45 -7.99 -0.18
C ILE A 110 1.80 -8.40 -1.61
N VAL A 111 3.02 -8.11 -2.08
CA VAL A 111 3.38 -8.27 -3.50
C VAL A 111 3.60 -9.73 -3.86
N VAL A 112 4.58 -10.40 -3.25
CA VAL A 112 5.02 -11.75 -3.63
C VAL A 112 3.87 -12.76 -3.65
N PRO A 113 3.00 -12.86 -2.62
CA PRO A 113 1.88 -13.79 -2.66
C PRO A 113 0.93 -13.49 -3.82
N SER A 114 0.70 -12.21 -4.12
CA SER A 114 -0.17 -11.77 -5.22
C SER A 114 0.42 -11.99 -6.62
N LEU A 115 1.75 -12.08 -6.74
CA LEU A 115 2.42 -12.47 -7.99
C LEU A 115 2.18 -13.95 -8.31
N ILE A 116 2.02 -14.80 -7.29
CA ILE A 116 1.84 -16.25 -7.43
C ILE A 116 0.35 -16.58 -7.56
N VAL A 117 -0.46 -16.10 -6.62
CA VAL A 117 -1.90 -16.33 -6.56
C VAL A 117 -2.60 -14.97 -6.57
N PRO A 118 -3.41 -14.66 -7.60
CA PRO A 118 -4.12 -13.39 -7.68
C PRO A 118 -4.82 -13.01 -6.36
N PHE A 119 -4.56 -11.79 -5.88
CA PHE A 119 -5.13 -11.22 -4.65
C PHE A 119 -4.71 -11.86 -3.32
N ALA A 120 -3.88 -12.91 -3.29
CA ALA A 120 -3.51 -13.58 -2.04
C ALA A 120 -2.83 -12.62 -1.04
N GLY A 121 -2.03 -11.68 -1.52
CA GLY A 121 -1.42 -10.67 -0.65
C GLY A 121 -2.42 -9.68 -0.05
N LEU A 122 -3.60 -9.48 -0.64
CA LEU A 122 -4.66 -8.67 -0.02
C LEU A 122 -5.26 -9.39 1.20
N ALA A 123 -5.40 -10.72 1.14
CA ALA A 123 -5.86 -11.50 2.28
C ALA A 123 -4.83 -11.50 3.41
N PHE A 124 -3.54 -11.70 3.09
CA PHE A 124 -2.47 -11.61 4.09
C PHE A 124 -2.34 -10.20 4.68
N PHE A 125 -2.48 -9.16 3.85
CA PHE A 125 -2.51 -7.79 4.31
C PHE A 125 -3.69 -7.52 5.25
N GLY A 126 -4.89 -7.98 4.92
CA GLY A 126 -6.06 -7.86 5.78
C GLY A 126 -5.87 -8.51 7.14
N TYR A 127 -5.31 -9.73 7.17
CA TYR A 127 -4.94 -10.40 8.42
C TYR A 127 -3.90 -9.60 9.20
N TRP A 128 -2.84 -9.14 8.52
CA TRP A 128 -1.78 -8.33 9.13
C TRP A 128 -2.34 -7.04 9.75
N LEU A 129 -3.26 -6.33 9.08
CA LEU A 129 -3.88 -5.11 9.59
C LEU A 129 -4.60 -5.33 10.92
N VAL A 130 -5.39 -6.40 11.02
CA VAL A 130 -6.10 -6.74 12.26
C VAL A 130 -5.09 -7.02 13.37
N GLN A 131 -4.07 -7.80 13.07
CA GLN A 131 -3.02 -8.14 14.03
C GLN A 131 -2.24 -6.92 14.50
N THR A 132 -1.89 -6.00 13.58
CA THR A 132 -1.21 -4.74 13.91
C THR A 132 -2.10 -3.83 14.75
N GLY A 133 -3.39 -3.75 14.44
CA GLY A 133 -4.37 -3.03 15.27
C GLY A 133 -4.36 -3.54 16.72
N VAL A 134 -4.41 -4.87 16.92
CA VAL A 134 -4.33 -5.48 18.26
C VAL A 134 -3.00 -5.16 18.94
N THR A 135 -1.88 -5.28 18.22
CA THR A 135 -0.52 -5.04 18.74
C THR A 135 -0.31 -3.60 19.21
N LEU A 136 -0.93 -2.63 18.56
CA LEU A 136 -0.75 -1.21 18.88
C LEU A 136 -1.59 -0.71 20.06
N VAL A 137 -2.41 -1.58 20.67
CA VAL A 137 -3.12 -1.23 21.89
C VAL A 137 -2.10 -0.98 23.02
N PRO A 138 -2.11 0.19 23.65
CA PRO A 138 -1.07 0.59 24.58
C PRO A 138 -1.24 -0.14 25.91
N GLY A 139 -0.17 -0.80 26.37
CA GLY A 139 -0.14 -1.49 27.66
C GLY A 139 0.21 -0.62 28.87
N SER A 140 0.65 0.63 28.65
CA SER A 140 1.08 1.55 29.72
C SER A 140 0.66 3.00 29.45
N PRO A 141 0.67 3.88 30.47
CA PRO A 141 0.46 5.32 30.31
C PRO A 141 1.41 5.96 29.28
N GLU A 142 2.70 5.61 29.31
CA GLU A 142 3.71 6.10 28.37
C GLU A 142 3.41 5.61 26.95
N GLY A 143 2.96 4.36 26.80
CA GLY A 143 2.52 3.81 25.51
C GLY A 143 1.35 4.57 24.91
N ARG A 144 0.40 5.05 25.73
CA ARG A 144 -0.70 5.92 25.27
C ARG A 144 -0.20 7.25 24.74
N VAL A 145 0.81 7.83 25.40
CA VAL A 145 1.44 9.08 24.95
C VAL A 145 2.22 8.84 23.65
N ALA A 146 2.95 7.73 23.54
CA ALA A 146 3.69 7.35 22.34
C ALA A 146 2.78 7.14 21.11
N LEU A 147 1.52 6.73 21.30
CA LEU A 147 0.54 6.63 20.22
C LEU A 147 0.20 7.96 19.56
N ILE A 148 0.36 9.10 20.24
CA ILE A 148 0.02 10.41 19.67
C ILE A 148 0.88 10.73 18.44
N PRO A 149 2.23 10.77 18.53
CA PRO A 149 3.06 10.94 17.35
C PRO A 149 3.00 9.74 16.40
N HIS A 150 2.86 8.52 16.93
CA HIS A 150 2.81 7.30 16.12
C HIS A 150 1.53 7.19 15.27
N ALA A 151 0.42 7.80 15.68
CA ALA A 151 -0.81 7.87 14.88
C ALA A 151 -0.58 8.52 13.50
N LEU A 152 0.30 9.53 13.41
CA LEU A 152 0.66 10.11 12.13
C LEU A 152 1.45 9.12 11.27
N THR A 153 2.39 8.38 11.86
CA THR A 153 3.09 7.29 11.17
C THR A 153 2.11 6.28 10.61
N ILE A 154 1.16 5.80 11.44
CA ILE A 154 0.15 4.82 11.03
C ILE A 154 -0.62 5.32 9.81
N VAL A 155 -1.09 6.57 9.83
CA VAL A 155 -1.83 7.13 8.68
C VAL A 155 -0.98 7.14 7.41
N ILE A 156 0.28 7.59 7.51
CA ILE A 156 1.21 7.66 6.37
C ILE A 156 1.52 6.26 5.83
N GLU A 157 1.80 5.30 6.69
CA GLU A 157 2.13 3.94 6.32
C GLU A 157 0.94 3.19 5.72
N LEU A 158 -0.24 3.27 6.34
CA LEU A 158 -1.46 2.68 5.80
C LEU A 158 -1.75 3.24 4.40
N GLN A 159 -1.52 4.54 4.17
CA GLN A 159 -1.67 5.14 2.86
C GLN A 159 -0.67 4.58 1.84
N ALA A 160 0.58 4.32 2.25
CA ALA A 160 1.56 3.64 1.41
C ALA A 160 1.11 2.22 1.05
N TYR A 161 0.62 1.45 2.03
CA TYR A 161 0.15 0.09 1.79
C TYR A 161 -1.10 0.03 0.92
N ILE A 162 -2.00 1.01 1.00
CA ILE A 162 -3.15 1.12 0.09
C ILE A 162 -2.69 1.25 -1.36
N LEU A 163 -1.61 2.00 -1.64
CA LEU A 163 -1.05 2.13 -2.99
C LEU A 163 -0.47 0.79 -3.48
N VAL A 164 0.25 0.07 -2.62
CA VAL A 164 0.77 -1.27 -2.93
C VAL A 164 -0.38 -2.26 -3.15
N ALA A 165 -1.40 -2.23 -2.30
CA ALA A 165 -2.61 -3.05 -2.37
C ALA A 165 -3.38 -2.80 -3.69
N LEU A 166 -3.50 -1.54 -4.10
CA LEU A 166 -4.09 -1.19 -5.40
C LEU A 166 -3.28 -1.81 -6.54
N GLY A 167 -1.94 -1.70 -6.50
CA GLY A 167 -1.07 -2.31 -7.51
C GLY A 167 -1.32 -3.82 -7.66
N VAL A 168 -1.29 -4.57 -6.55
CA VAL A 168 -1.49 -6.03 -6.61
C VAL A 168 -2.92 -6.43 -6.96
N PHE A 169 -3.92 -5.60 -6.59
CA PHE A 169 -5.28 -5.79 -7.07
C PHE A 169 -5.34 -5.68 -8.60
N LEU A 170 -4.66 -4.70 -9.19
CA LEU A 170 -4.62 -4.54 -10.64
C LEU A 170 -3.89 -5.69 -11.34
N ILE A 171 -2.82 -6.24 -10.75
CA ILE A 171 -2.19 -7.47 -11.25
C ILE A 171 -3.21 -8.60 -11.36
N GLY A 172 -3.95 -8.88 -10.27
CA GLY A 172 -4.95 -9.94 -10.26
C GLY A 172 -6.10 -9.67 -11.23
N ARG A 173 -6.63 -8.44 -11.25
CA ARG A 173 -7.72 -8.03 -12.13
C ARG A 173 -7.36 -8.17 -13.61
N TYR A 174 -6.19 -7.67 -14.01
CA TYR A 174 -5.76 -7.69 -15.41
C TYR A 174 -5.32 -9.07 -15.89
N TRP A 175 -4.87 -9.94 -14.99
CA TRP A 175 -4.63 -11.35 -15.32
C TRP A 175 -5.93 -12.10 -15.61
N ILE A 176 -6.96 -11.91 -14.77
CA ILE A 176 -8.24 -12.63 -14.89
C ILE A 176 -9.09 -12.03 -16.02
N ARG A 177 -9.09 -10.71 -16.17
CA ARG A 177 -9.86 -9.96 -17.17
C ARG A 177 -8.93 -9.02 -17.96
N PRO A 178 -8.21 -9.52 -18.97
CA PRO A 178 -7.29 -8.72 -19.79
C PRO A 178 -7.95 -7.50 -20.43
N ASP A 179 -9.23 -7.62 -20.81
CA ASP A 179 -10.01 -6.51 -21.39
C ASP A 179 -10.11 -5.30 -20.46
N ALA A 180 -10.03 -5.51 -19.13
CA ALA A 180 -10.01 -4.41 -18.17
C ALA A 180 -8.73 -3.55 -18.29
N ALA A 181 -7.65 -4.09 -18.85
CA ALA A 181 -6.43 -3.38 -19.21
C ALA A 181 -6.36 -3.05 -20.71
N ARG A 182 -7.46 -3.23 -21.46
CA ARG A 182 -7.53 -3.02 -22.91
C ARG A 182 -6.52 -3.86 -23.70
N VAL A 183 -6.21 -5.06 -23.22
CA VAL A 183 -5.33 -6.03 -23.90
C VAL A 183 -6.05 -7.36 -24.04
N THR A 184 -5.68 -8.14 -25.05
CA THR A 184 -6.37 -9.41 -25.36
C THR A 184 -5.77 -10.62 -24.65
N GLN A 185 -4.49 -10.54 -24.25
CA GLN A 185 -3.75 -11.65 -23.67
C GLN A 185 -3.52 -11.48 -22.16
N ARG A 186 -3.69 -12.57 -21.40
CA ARG A 186 -3.44 -12.58 -19.94
C ARG A 186 -2.01 -12.16 -19.57
N ARG A 187 -1.01 -12.61 -20.34
CA ARG A 187 0.40 -12.22 -20.13
C ARG A 187 0.60 -10.71 -20.24
N GLN A 188 -0.05 -10.08 -21.22
CA GLN A 188 0.00 -8.62 -21.38
C GLN A 188 -0.71 -7.93 -20.20
N GLY A 189 -1.87 -8.45 -19.77
CA GLY A 189 -2.59 -7.94 -18.60
C GLY A 189 -1.75 -7.98 -17.33
N TYR A 190 -1.06 -9.11 -17.08
CA TYR A 190 -0.15 -9.27 -15.95
C TYR A 190 0.99 -8.24 -15.99
N LEU A 191 1.65 -8.07 -17.14
CA LEU A 191 2.73 -7.09 -17.31
C LEU A 191 2.23 -5.65 -17.12
N THR A 192 1.03 -5.33 -17.60
CA THR A 192 0.40 -4.03 -17.36
C THR A 192 0.15 -3.80 -15.87
N GLY A 193 -0.36 -4.81 -15.15
CA GLY A 193 -0.54 -4.73 -13.70
C GLY A 193 0.78 -4.56 -12.95
N LEU A 194 1.83 -5.24 -13.39
CA LEU A 194 3.16 -5.11 -12.80
C LEU A 194 3.75 -3.69 -13.01
N ARG A 195 3.56 -3.10 -14.19
CA ARG A 195 3.96 -1.71 -14.47
C ARG A 195 3.18 -0.70 -13.65
N ALA A 196 1.87 -0.92 -13.47
CA ALA A 196 1.03 -0.09 -12.59
C ALA A 196 1.52 -0.19 -11.14
N THR A 197 1.83 -1.40 -10.67
CA THR A 197 2.39 -1.64 -9.33
C THR A 197 3.73 -0.92 -9.14
N GLY A 198 4.64 -1.02 -10.11
CA GLY A 198 5.92 -0.28 -10.07
C GLY A 198 5.74 1.23 -10.03
N SER A 199 4.73 1.76 -10.74
CA SER A 199 4.41 3.19 -10.73
C SER A 199 3.86 3.63 -9.36
N LEU A 200 2.94 2.84 -8.77
CA LEU A 200 2.38 3.09 -7.44
C LEU A 200 3.39 2.88 -6.31
N ALA A 201 4.40 2.02 -6.52
CA ALA A 201 5.45 1.76 -5.54
C ALA A 201 6.33 2.99 -5.27
N LEU A 202 6.47 3.92 -6.24
CA LEU A 202 7.26 5.15 -6.05
C LEU A 202 6.66 6.08 -4.98
N PRO A 203 5.39 6.55 -5.08
CA PRO A 203 4.78 7.32 -4.02
C PRO A 203 4.60 6.52 -2.72
N ALA A 204 4.37 5.21 -2.80
CA ALA A 204 4.34 4.36 -1.60
C ALA A 204 5.68 4.38 -0.86
N LEU A 205 6.80 4.20 -1.56
CA LEU A 205 8.14 4.25 -0.98
C LEU A 205 8.44 5.63 -0.39
N ALA A 206 8.05 6.71 -1.07
CA ALA A 206 8.20 8.06 -0.53
C ALA A 206 7.45 8.23 0.80
N LEU A 207 6.21 7.75 0.88
CA LEU A 207 5.43 7.75 2.13
C LEU A 207 6.10 6.91 3.21
N LEU A 208 6.60 5.70 2.90
CA LEU A 208 7.31 4.86 3.87
C LEU A 208 8.60 5.51 4.39
N VAL A 209 9.35 6.21 3.54
CA VAL A 209 10.54 6.97 3.97
C VAL A 209 10.14 8.09 4.94
N VAL A 210 9.11 8.87 4.59
CA VAL A 210 8.61 9.95 5.45
C VAL A 210 8.10 9.39 6.79
N GLY A 211 7.33 8.30 6.76
CA GLY A 211 6.82 7.62 7.94
C GLY A 211 7.93 7.11 8.84
N ALA A 212 8.93 6.41 8.29
CA ALA A 212 10.04 5.86 9.05
C ALA A 212 10.92 6.95 9.70
N VAL A 213 11.19 8.04 8.99
CA VAL A 213 11.93 9.18 9.55
C VAL A 213 11.11 9.86 10.64
N TRP A 214 9.82 10.12 10.38
CA TRP A 214 8.93 10.73 11.37
C TRP A 214 8.84 9.88 12.64
N GLU A 215 8.62 8.58 12.50
CA GLU A 215 8.50 7.65 13.63
C GLU A 215 9.77 7.63 14.48
N ALA A 216 10.92 7.39 13.86
CA ALA A 216 12.18 7.25 14.60
C ALA A 216 12.53 8.52 15.40
N TYR A 217 12.32 9.70 14.81
CA TYR A 217 12.61 10.97 15.48
C TYR A 217 11.52 11.35 16.48
N SER A 218 10.25 11.09 16.17
CA SER A 218 9.15 11.41 17.08
C SER A 218 9.19 10.58 18.35
N LEU A 219 9.49 9.28 18.25
CA LEU A 219 9.69 8.41 19.41
C LEU A 219 10.88 8.87 20.27
N ARG A 220 11.99 9.29 19.64
CA ARG A 220 13.19 9.72 20.37
C ARG A 220 13.05 11.08 21.07
N TYR A 221 12.40 12.04 20.41
CA TYR A 221 12.45 13.45 20.79
C TYR A 221 11.13 14.01 21.30
N PHE A 222 9.98 13.44 20.94
CA PHE A 222 8.66 13.97 21.33
C PHE A 222 8.01 13.18 22.47
N VAL A 223 8.20 11.87 22.54
CA VAL A 223 7.50 11.03 23.53
C VAL A 223 7.87 11.41 24.97
N HIS A 224 9.16 11.60 25.26
CA HIS A 224 9.58 11.95 26.63
C HIS A 224 9.05 13.33 27.08
N PRO A 225 9.26 14.44 26.34
CA PRO A 225 8.68 15.73 26.71
C PRO A 225 7.15 15.68 26.81
N LEU A 226 6.48 14.99 25.88
CA LEU A 226 5.02 14.89 25.91
C LEU A 226 4.53 14.09 27.13
N SER A 227 5.28 13.07 27.55
CA SER A 227 4.97 12.29 28.76
C SER A 227 5.07 13.15 30.01
N GLN A 228 6.09 14.02 30.12
CA GLN A 228 6.23 14.94 31.26
C GLN A 228 5.07 15.94 31.38
N TRP A 229 4.35 16.20 30.29
CA TRP A 229 3.25 17.17 30.26
C TRP A 229 1.88 16.54 30.49
N LEU A 230 1.73 15.25 30.14
CA LEU A 230 0.43 14.55 30.12
C LEU A 230 0.26 13.52 31.26
N LEU A 231 1.35 13.13 31.92
CA LEU A 231 1.38 12.17 33.04
C LEU A 231 1.86 12.86 34.32
#